data_AF-A0A938M9W4-F1
#
_entry.id   AF-A0A938M9W4-F1
#
_cell.length_a   1.000
_cell.length_b   1.000
_cell.length_c   1.000
_cell.angle_alpha   90.00
_cell.angle_beta   90.00
_cell.angle_gamma   90.00
#
_symmetry.space_group_name_H-M   'P 1'
#
loop_
_entity.id
_entity.type
_entity.pdbx_description
1 polymer ?
#
loop_
_entity_poly.entity_id
_entity_poly.type
_entity_poly.pdbx_seq_one_letter_code
_entity_poly.pdbx_strand_id
1 'polypeptide(L)'
;MATDALKITTSLSTPFIVAGAPFTITTTLVNAHDGPIQIQRYDYHLPCQVQWIKDTAYHEAFEARRGKHLWRRLLMQTPLASAAQAPGEVMSYGPKDPGAIAQELFDVQSGETTSYTFKAVVPHWLFTSGSEIVFVGRVTYKYHDGTHTSPFEVRVALRPPLVSNITGAVIGGLLGTAARFLRDTMASSAGSPGLPFWSSSALAVILGVIAVVFASRKSADVQPIFAIEDVWGGMLAGFLIGYFGADYFAQVIGMAGTGTHPSP
;
A
#
# COMPACT_ATOMS: atom_id res chain seq x y z
N MET A 1 2.00 3.67 38.90
CA MET A 1 1.61 3.87 37.48
C MET A 1 0.25 3.22 37.33
N ALA A 2 -0.77 3.96 36.90
CA ALA A 2 -2.11 3.39 36.73
C ALA A 2 -2.05 2.34 35.62
N THR A 3 -2.16 1.07 35.99
CA THR A 3 -2.35 -0.04 35.04
C THR A 3 -3.71 0.14 34.41
N ASP A 4 -3.72 0.41 33.11
CA ASP A 4 -4.94 0.57 32.34
C ASP A 4 -5.85 -0.64 32.54
N ALA A 5 -7.15 -0.43 32.78
CA ALA A 5 -8.02 -1.53 33.21
C ALA A 5 -8.32 -2.55 32.11
N LEU A 6 -8.08 -2.15 30.87
CA LEU A 6 -8.30 -2.94 29.69
C LEU A 6 -6.95 -3.25 29.04
N LYS A 7 -6.62 -4.54 28.90
CA LYS A 7 -5.49 -4.94 28.07
C LYS A 7 -5.96 -5.01 26.62
N ILE A 8 -5.50 -4.07 25.80
CA ILE A 8 -5.84 -3.95 24.39
C ILE A 8 -4.72 -4.57 23.56
N THR A 9 -5.07 -5.52 22.70
CA THR A 9 -4.15 -6.12 21.74
C THR A 9 -4.77 -6.07 20.36
N THR A 10 -4.08 -5.48 19.39
CA THR A 10 -4.57 -5.44 18.02
C THR A 10 -3.63 -6.20 17.11
N SER A 11 -4.22 -7.03 16.26
CA SER A 11 -3.53 -7.88 15.30
C SER A 11 -4.12 -7.72 13.91
N LEU A 12 -3.29 -8.00 12.90
CA LEU A 12 -3.71 -8.10 11.51
C LEU A 12 -3.79 -9.56 11.08
N SER A 13 -4.61 -9.83 10.07
CA SER A 13 -4.62 -11.11 9.37
C SER A 13 -3.30 -11.44 8.68
N THR A 14 -2.46 -10.44 8.40
CA THR A 14 -1.19 -10.56 7.68
C THR A 14 -0.11 -9.69 8.33
N PRO A 15 1.18 -10.05 8.24
CA PRO A 15 2.27 -9.29 8.85
C PRO A 15 2.51 -7.91 8.21
N PHE A 16 1.94 -7.67 7.02
CA PHE A 16 1.98 -6.40 6.30
C PHE A 16 0.70 -6.22 5.48
N ILE A 17 0.40 -4.99 5.09
CA ILE A 17 -0.71 -4.63 4.21
C ILE A 17 -0.18 -4.53 2.79
N VAL A 18 -0.88 -5.11 1.82
CA VAL A 18 -0.59 -4.90 0.39
C VAL A 18 -1.62 -3.94 -0.16
N ALA A 19 -1.16 -2.83 -0.77
CA ALA A 19 -2.08 -1.87 -1.36
C ALA A 19 -2.93 -2.52 -2.47
N GLY A 20 -4.22 -2.22 -2.48
CA GLY A 20 -5.23 -2.83 -3.35
C GLY A 20 -5.78 -4.18 -2.86
N ALA A 21 -5.18 -4.80 -1.83
CA ALA A 21 -5.71 -6.02 -1.21
C ALA A 21 -6.51 -5.70 0.06
N PRO A 22 -7.67 -6.35 0.28
CA PRO A 22 -8.39 -6.22 1.54
C PRO A 22 -7.59 -6.88 2.66
N PHE A 23 -7.59 -6.26 3.83
CA PHE A 23 -6.98 -6.78 5.05
C PHE A 23 -7.94 -6.64 6.22
N THR A 24 -7.70 -7.44 7.25
CA THR A 24 -8.55 -7.51 8.44
C THR A 24 -7.76 -7.05 9.66
N ILE A 25 -8.34 -6.12 10.41
CA ILE A 25 -7.82 -5.70 11.72
C ILE A 25 -8.74 -6.29 12.79
N THR A 26 -8.13 -7.00 13.74
CA THR A 26 -8.81 -7.60 14.89
C THR A 26 -8.25 -7.00 16.16
N THR A 27 -9.10 -6.42 16.99
CA THR A 27 -8.75 -5.92 18.32
C THR A 27 -9.38 -6.76 19.38
N THR A 28 -8.52 -7.29 20.23
CA THR A 28 -8.86 -8.15 21.34
C THR A 28 -8.67 -7.36 22.62
N LEU A 29 -9.69 -7.41 23.47
CA LEU A 29 -9.77 -6.67 24.70
C LEU A 29 -9.92 -7.70 25.80
N VAL A 30 -9.02 -7.62 26.77
CA VAL A 30 -9.01 -8.52 27.91
C VAL A 30 -9.22 -7.67 29.15
N ASN A 31 -10.28 -7.98 29.90
CA ASN A 31 -10.48 -7.38 31.19
C ASN A 31 -9.46 -7.97 32.17
N ALA A 32 -8.50 -7.13 32.58
CA ALA A 32 -7.42 -7.52 33.48
C ALA A 32 -7.76 -7.30 34.97
N HIS A 33 -8.99 -6.86 35.27
CA HIS A 33 -9.46 -6.57 36.62
C HIS A 33 -10.52 -7.57 37.08
N ASP A 34 -10.74 -7.59 38.40
CA ASP A 34 -11.68 -8.50 39.05
C ASP A 34 -13.16 -8.07 38.92
N GLY A 35 -13.43 -6.87 38.39
CA GLY A 35 -14.78 -6.32 38.23
C GLY A 35 -15.22 -6.18 36.78
N PRO A 36 -16.54 -6.09 36.50
CA PRO A 36 -17.05 -5.92 35.15
C PRO A 36 -16.64 -4.56 34.58
N ILE A 37 -16.25 -4.55 33.30
CA ILE A 37 -15.97 -3.34 32.54
C ILE A 37 -17.07 -3.17 31.51
N GLN A 38 -17.72 -2.01 31.52
CA GLN A 38 -18.76 -1.68 30.54
C GLN A 38 -18.15 -0.92 29.40
N ILE A 39 -18.18 -1.48 28.20
CA ILE A 39 -17.66 -0.81 27.02
C ILE A 39 -18.73 0.13 26.48
N GLN A 40 -18.35 1.39 26.29
CA GLN A 40 -19.26 2.43 25.79
C GLN A 40 -19.02 2.73 24.31
N ARG A 41 -17.76 2.79 23.88
CA ARG A 41 -17.43 3.25 22.52
C ARG A 41 -16.08 2.73 22.04
N TYR A 42 -16.04 2.35 20.76
CA TYR A 42 -14.79 2.14 20.02
C TYR A 42 -14.67 3.16 18.90
N ASP A 43 -13.54 3.86 18.87
CA ASP A 43 -13.20 4.74 17.77
C ASP A 43 -11.91 4.27 17.09
N TYR A 44 -11.96 4.19 15.77
CA TYR A 44 -10.83 3.95 14.90
C TYR A 44 -10.62 5.14 13.99
N HIS A 45 -9.49 5.82 14.15
CA HIS A 45 -9.04 6.81 13.19
C HIS A 45 -8.32 6.09 12.06
N LEU A 46 -9.01 5.97 10.92
CA LEU A 46 -8.43 5.44 9.71
C LEU A 46 -7.55 6.52 9.06
N PRO A 47 -6.31 6.20 8.68
CA PRO A 47 -5.50 7.11 7.90
C PRO A 47 -6.20 7.47 6.58
N CYS A 48 -5.93 8.67 6.06
CA CYS A 48 -6.53 9.16 4.81
C CYS A 48 -6.20 8.31 3.55
N GLN A 49 -5.35 7.31 3.69
CA GLN A 49 -4.98 6.37 2.63
C GLN A 49 -5.80 5.08 2.70
N VAL A 50 -6.49 4.83 3.83
CA VAL A 50 -7.25 3.61 4.10
C VAL A 50 -8.74 3.90 3.98
N GLN A 51 -9.47 2.93 3.43
CA GLN A 51 -10.91 2.91 3.46
C GLN A 51 -11.40 1.61 4.08
N TRP A 52 -12.41 1.66 4.94
CA TRP A 52 -13.01 0.45 5.50
C TRP A 52 -14.08 -0.10 4.56
N ILE A 53 -14.29 -1.41 4.59
CA ILE A 53 -15.19 -2.14 3.70
C ILE A 53 -16.46 -2.49 4.48
N LYS A 54 -17.62 -2.04 4.01
CA LYS A 54 -18.91 -2.55 4.50
C LYS A 54 -19.12 -3.97 3.98
N ASP A 55 -19.07 -4.95 4.88
CA ASP A 55 -19.12 -6.39 4.53
C ASP A 55 -20.37 -6.76 3.71
N THR A 56 -21.53 -6.20 4.04
CA THR A 56 -22.79 -6.43 3.31
C THR A 56 -22.73 -5.91 1.87
N ALA A 57 -22.28 -4.67 1.69
CA ALA A 57 -22.16 -4.05 0.36
C ALA A 57 -21.07 -4.73 -0.52
N TYR A 58 -20.02 -5.25 0.10
CA TYR A 58 -18.96 -5.97 -0.61
C TYR A 58 -19.45 -7.30 -1.20
N HIS A 59 -20.23 -8.07 -0.44
CA HIS A 59 -20.71 -9.38 -0.87
C HIS A 59 -21.63 -9.26 -2.10
N GLU A 60 -22.57 -8.31 -2.06
CA GLU A 60 -23.49 -8.03 -3.17
C GLU A 60 -22.75 -7.56 -4.44
N ALA A 61 -21.79 -6.64 -4.29
CA ALA A 61 -20.99 -6.13 -5.41
C ALA A 61 -20.05 -7.20 -6.02
N PHE A 62 -19.55 -8.11 -5.18
CA PHE A 62 -18.67 -9.19 -5.58
C PHE A 62 -19.42 -10.28 -6.37
N GLU A 63 -20.56 -10.75 -5.87
CA GLU A 63 -21.39 -11.75 -6.54
C GLU A 63 -21.91 -11.24 -7.89
N ALA A 64 -22.33 -9.96 -7.98
CA ALA A 64 -22.79 -9.34 -9.22
C ALA A 64 -21.75 -9.31 -10.36
N ARG A 65 -20.45 -9.46 -10.05
CA ARG A 65 -19.34 -9.33 -11.03
C ARG A 65 -18.44 -10.56 -11.13
N ARG A 66 -18.89 -11.69 -10.57
CA ARG A 66 -18.17 -12.98 -10.60
C ARG A 66 -17.86 -13.48 -12.02
N GLY A 67 -18.55 -12.99 -13.06
CA GLY A 67 -18.47 -13.49 -14.43
C GLY A 67 -17.76 -12.66 -15.54
N LYS A 68 -17.03 -11.56 -15.29
CA LYS A 68 -16.41 -10.77 -16.39
C LYS A 68 -14.92 -10.40 -16.20
N HIS A 69 -14.11 -10.84 -17.18
CA HIS A 69 -12.70 -10.56 -17.54
C HIS A 69 -11.71 -10.07 -16.46
N LEU A 70 -10.69 -10.89 -16.22
CA LEU A 70 -9.52 -10.67 -15.34
C LEU A 70 -8.82 -9.31 -15.53
N TRP A 71 -8.68 -8.84 -16.78
CA TRP A 71 -8.02 -7.55 -17.07
C TRP A 71 -8.80 -6.32 -16.58
N ARG A 72 -10.16 -6.38 -16.57
CA ARG A 72 -10.98 -5.32 -15.97
C ARG A 72 -10.91 -5.33 -14.44
N ARG A 73 -10.72 -6.51 -13.83
CA ARG A 73 -10.51 -6.62 -12.37
C ARG A 73 -9.18 -6.01 -11.93
N LEU A 74 -8.14 -6.15 -12.74
CA LEU A 74 -6.84 -5.57 -12.46
C LEU A 74 -6.84 -4.04 -12.58
N LEU A 75 -7.56 -3.49 -13.57
CA LEU A 75 -7.55 -2.04 -13.86
C LEU A 75 -8.64 -1.23 -13.13
N MET A 76 -9.72 -1.85 -12.64
CA MET A 76 -10.81 -1.12 -11.98
C MET A 76 -10.88 -1.41 -10.47
N GLN A 77 -10.54 -0.40 -9.67
CA GLN A 77 -10.75 -0.31 -8.22
C GLN A 77 -12.24 -0.20 -7.81
N THR A 78 -13.17 -0.39 -8.75
CA THR A 78 -14.57 0.03 -8.57
C THR A 78 -15.45 -0.78 -7.60
N PRO A 79 -15.23 -2.07 -7.26
CA PRO A 79 -16.12 -2.73 -6.30
C PRO A 79 -15.87 -2.24 -4.87
N LEU A 80 -14.63 -1.86 -4.56
CA LEU A 80 -14.25 -1.32 -3.25
C LEU A 80 -14.73 0.12 -3.09
N ALA A 81 -14.59 0.97 -4.10
CA ALA A 81 -15.03 2.37 -4.03
C ALA A 81 -16.53 2.54 -3.71
N SER A 82 -17.39 1.57 -4.05
CA SER A 82 -18.83 1.59 -3.71
C SER A 82 -19.16 1.05 -2.32
N ALA A 83 -18.32 0.16 -1.76
CA ALA A 83 -18.49 -0.43 -0.42
C ALA A 83 -17.65 0.29 0.65
N ALA A 84 -16.77 1.19 0.21
CA ALA A 84 -15.79 1.89 1.02
C ALA A 84 -16.24 3.32 1.34
N GLN A 85 -16.13 3.72 2.61
CA GLN A 85 -16.35 5.11 2.99
C GLN A 85 -15.19 6.02 2.58
N ALA A 86 -15.42 7.34 2.67
CA ALA A 86 -14.42 8.33 2.32
C ALA A 86 -13.14 8.14 3.17
N PRO A 87 -11.95 8.34 2.59
CA PRO A 87 -10.71 8.18 3.35
C PRO A 87 -10.65 9.18 4.51
N GLY A 88 -10.15 8.73 5.68
CA GLY A 88 -10.02 9.57 6.86
C GLY A 88 -11.28 9.70 7.72
N GLU A 89 -12.40 9.06 7.35
CA GLU A 89 -13.60 9.01 8.19
C GLU A 89 -13.32 8.18 9.45
N VAL A 90 -13.73 8.68 10.61
CA VAL A 90 -13.61 7.96 11.88
C VAL A 90 -14.60 6.82 11.86
N MET A 91 -14.10 5.60 12.04
CA MET A 91 -14.94 4.45 12.25
C MET A 91 -15.31 4.38 13.74
N SER A 92 -16.50 4.85 14.06
CA SER A 92 -17.06 4.78 15.41
C SER A 92 -18.04 3.61 15.50
N TYR A 93 -17.80 2.67 16.41
CA TYR A 93 -18.77 1.66 16.80
C TYR A 93 -19.36 2.07 18.15
N GLY A 94 -20.66 2.42 18.14
CA GLY A 94 -21.37 3.06 19.25
C GLY A 94 -22.22 4.26 18.80
N PRO A 95 -22.96 4.91 19.72
CA PRO A 95 -23.74 6.10 19.40
C PRO A 95 -22.84 7.24 18.89
N LYS A 96 -23.26 7.88 17.79
CA LYS A 96 -22.49 8.93 17.10
C LYS A 96 -22.45 10.26 17.87
N ASP A 97 -23.48 10.53 18.67
CA ASP A 97 -23.58 11.78 19.43
C ASP A 97 -22.83 11.69 20.76
N PRO A 98 -21.87 12.58 21.03
CA PRO A 98 -21.10 12.59 22.29
C PRO A 98 -21.93 12.96 23.53
N GLY A 99 -23.17 13.44 23.34
CA GLY A 99 -24.14 13.75 24.41
C GLY A 99 -25.34 12.81 24.48
N ALA A 100 -25.45 11.83 23.56
CA ALA A 100 -26.42 10.76 23.72
C ALA A 100 -25.94 9.85 24.85
N ILE A 101 -26.85 9.43 25.73
CA ILE A 101 -26.59 8.45 26.79
C ILE A 101 -25.80 7.31 26.14
N ALA A 102 -24.55 7.13 26.56
CA ALA A 102 -23.67 6.12 26.00
C ALA A 102 -24.35 4.76 26.17
N GLN A 103 -25.00 4.27 25.11
CA GLN A 103 -25.58 2.94 25.11
C GLN A 103 -24.43 1.96 25.32
N GLU A 104 -24.55 1.19 26.40
CA GLU A 104 -23.63 0.10 26.72
C GLU A 104 -23.59 -0.85 25.51
N LEU A 105 -22.41 -1.03 24.92
CA LEU A 105 -22.24 -1.92 23.78
C LEU A 105 -22.28 -3.37 24.25
N PHE A 106 -21.53 -3.66 25.30
CA PHE A 106 -21.47 -4.95 25.99
C PHE A 106 -20.65 -4.82 27.28
N ASP A 107 -20.93 -5.72 28.24
CA ASP A 107 -20.15 -5.89 29.46
C ASP A 107 -19.10 -6.98 29.26
N VAL A 108 -17.88 -6.74 29.75
CA VAL A 108 -16.80 -7.72 29.74
C VAL A 108 -16.52 -8.16 31.16
N GLN A 109 -16.78 -9.43 31.48
CA GLN A 109 -16.51 -9.99 32.80
C GLN A 109 -15.01 -10.13 33.07
N SER A 110 -14.64 -10.34 34.33
CA SER A 110 -13.24 -10.56 34.71
C SER A 110 -12.64 -11.76 33.95
N GLY A 111 -11.49 -11.55 33.30
CA GLY A 111 -10.83 -12.59 32.48
C GLY A 111 -11.52 -12.89 31.15
N GLU A 112 -12.68 -12.28 30.86
CA GLU A 112 -13.35 -12.43 29.58
C GLU A 112 -12.60 -11.65 28.49
N THR A 113 -12.64 -12.21 27.29
CA THR A 113 -11.98 -11.65 26.12
C THR A 113 -13.01 -11.36 25.05
N THR A 114 -13.09 -10.11 24.60
CA THR A 114 -13.95 -9.72 23.48
C THR A 114 -13.10 -9.23 22.33
N SER A 115 -13.45 -9.65 21.11
CA SER A 115 -12.74 -9.24 19.90
C SER A 115 -13.65 -8.51 18.93
N TYR A 116 -13.19 -7.37 18.43
CA TYR A 116 -13.83 -6.62 17.36
C TYR A 116 -12.99 -6.70 16.09
N THR A 117 -13.64 -6.99 14.96
CA THR A 117 -12.96 -7.18 13.68
C THR A 117 -13.60 -6.34 12.59
N PHE A 118 -12.78 -5.66 11.79
CA PHE A 118 -13.24 -4.97 10.59
C PHE A 118 -12.29 -5.19 9.41
N LYS A 119 -12.84 -5.06 8.19
CA LYS A 119 -12.08 -5.16 6.95
C LYS A 119 -11.81 -3.79 6.36
N ALA A 120 -10.63 -3.61 5.79
CA ALA A 120 -10.22 -2.36 5.18
C ALA A 120 -9.35 -2.61 3.94
N VAL A 121 -9.11 -1.56 3.16
CA VAL A 121 -8.30 -1.56 1.94
C VAL A 121 -7.55 -0.24 1.79
N VAL A 122 -6.42 -0.28 1.09
CA VAL A 122 -5.73 0.90 0.56
C VAL A 122 -5.96 0.96 -0.95
N PRO A 123 -6.86 1.81 -1.47
CA PRO A 123 -7.30 1.76 -2.86
C PRO A 123 -6.22 2.19 -3.86
N HIS A 124 -5.38 3.19 -3.54
CA HIS A 124 -4.44 3.84 -4.47
C HIS A 124 -3.18 3.01 -4.81
N TRP A 125 -3.38 1.76 -5.20
CA TRP A 125 -2.35 0.73 -5.27
C TRP A 125 -1.24 0.97 -6.31
N LEU A 126 -1.53 1.70 -7.39
CA LEU A 126 -0.58 1.88 -8.50
C LEU A 126 0.58 2.82 -8.11
N PHE A 127 0.29 3.87 -7.33
CA PHE A 127 1.27 4.89 -6.93
C PHE A 127 1.57 4.88 -5.44
N THR A 128 1.18 3.81 -4.74
CA THR A 128 1.54 3.64 -3.34
C THR A 128 3.04 3.36 -3.26
N SER A 129 3.78 4.19 -2.51
CA SER A 129 5.14 3.88 -2.07
C SER A 129 5.09 3.04 -0.80
N GLY A 130 6.10 2.20 -0.57
CA GLY A 130 6.23 1.51 0.72
C GLY A 130 6.30 2.52 1.87
N SER A 131 5.45 2.36 2.87
CA SER A 131 5.37 3.27 4.02
C SER A 131 4.85 2.55 5.26
N GLU A 132 4.91 3.20 6.41
CA GLU A 132 4.25 2.73 7.63
C GLU A 132 2.87 3.39 7.74
N ILE A 133 1.82 2.58 7.89
CA ILE A 133 0.47 3.06 8.21
C ILE A 133 0.28 2.92 9.72
N VAL A 134 -0.17 4.01 10.34
CA VAL A 134 -0.46 4.06 11.76
C VAL A 134 -1.97 4.12 11.98
N PHE A 135 -2.54 3.07 12.58
CA PHE A 135 -3.92 3.06 13.02
C PHE A 135 -3.97 3.53 14.47
N VAL A 136 -4.67 4.64 14.70
CA VAL A 136 -4.88 5.17 16.05
C VAL A 136 -6.31 4.83 16.46
N GLY A 137 -6.46 4.11 17.56
CA GLY A 137 -7.75 3.75 18.12
C GLY A 137 -7.92 4.28 19.54
N ARG A 138 -9.18 4.36 19.97
CA ARG A 138 -9.56 4.74 21.33
C ARG A 138 -10.70 3.84 21.80
N VAL A 139 -10.59 3.32 23.02
CA VAL A 139 -11.66 2.61 23.70
C VAL A 139 -12.13 3.46 24.86
N THR A 140 -13.42 3.77 24.89
CA THR A 140 -14.05 4.42 26.04
C THR A 140 -14.86 3.38 26.79
N TYR A 141 -14.57 3.22 28.08
CA TYR A 141 -15.20 2.26 28.96
C TYR A 141 -15.54 2.88 30.30
N LYS A 142 -16.52 2.30 30.98
CA LYS A 142 -16.86 2.62 32.35
C LYS A 142 -16.39 1.50 33.26
N TYR A 143 -15.70 1.88 34.32
CA TYR A 143 -15.25 0.97 35.37
C TYR A 143 -15.55 1.64 36.71
N HIS A 144 -16.30 0.95 37.58
CA HIS A 144 -16.96 1.57 38.75
C HIS A 144 -17.79 2.80 38.35
N ASP A 145 -17.51 3.97 38.93
CA ASP A 145 -18.20 5.24 38.68
C ASP A 145 -17.45 6.17 37.71
N GLY A 146 -16.33 5.71 37.15
CA GLY A 146 -15.47 6.49 36.26
C GLY A 146 -15.59 6.09 34.79
N THR A 147 -15.65 7.09 33.90
CA THR A 147 -15.42 6.90 32.47
C THR A 147 -13.94 7.05 32.17
N HIS A 148 -13.37 6.04 31.53
CA HIS A 148 -11.96 5.97 31.16
C HIS A 148 -11.82 5.86 29.64
N THR A 149 -10.74 6.42 29.10
CA THR A 149 -10.41 6.34 27.68
C THR A 149 -8.99 5.83 27.52
N SER A 150 -8.84 4.68 26.87
CA SER A 150 -7.54 4.08 26.57
C SER A 150 -7.23 4.22 25.08
N PRO A 151 -6.21 5.02 24.71
CA PRO A 151 -5.73 5.06 23.34
C PRO A 151 -4.86 3.85 23.04
N PHE A 152 -4.87 3.39 21.79
CA PHE A 152 -3.95 2.37 21.31
C PHE A 152 -3.50 2.70 19.88
N GLU A 153 -2.34 2.20 19.51
CA GLU A 153 -1.73 2.46 18.21
C GLU A 153 -1.23 1.15 17.60
N VAL A 154 -1.48 0.98 16.29
CA VAL A 154 -1.01 -0.17 15.52
C VAL A 154 -0.26 0.33 14.32
N ARG A 155 1.01 -0.05 14.23
CA ARG A 155 1.88 0.32 13.13
C ARG A 155 2.07 -0.86 12.21
N VAL A 156 1.91 -0.60 10.91
CA VAL A 156 1.85 -1.67 9.92
C VAL A 156 2.63 -1.25 8.68
N ALA A 157 3.51 -2.13 8.21
CA ALA A 157 4.17 -1.92 6.94
C ALA A 157 3.16 -2.04 5.79
N LEU A 158 3.06 -1.00 4.97
CA LEU A 158 2.36 -0.98 3.70
C LEU A 158 3.35 -1.33 2.59
N ARG A 159 3.01 -2.34 1.81
CA ARG A 159 3.76 -2.75 0.62
C ARG A 159 2.98 -2.41 -0.64
N PRO A 160 3.63 -1.89 -1.69
CA PRO A 160 3.01 -1.76 -2.99
C PRO A 160 2.74 -3.16 -3.59
N PRO A 161 1.75 -3.30 -4.47
CA PRO A 161 1.46 -4.58 -5.11
C PRO A 161 2.48 -4.90 -6.20
N LEU A 162 2.74 -6.19 -6.43
CA LEU A 162 3.65 -6.65 -7.49
C LEU A 162 3.27 -6.14 -8.89
N VAL A 163 1.97 -5.96 -9.15
CA VAL A 163 1.45 -5.44 -10.42
C VAL A 163 1.92 -4.00 -10.69
N SER A 164 2.09 -3.19 -9.64
CA SER A 164 2.58 -1.82 -9.73
C SER A 164 4.01 -1.82 -10.29
N ASN A 165 4.90 -2.63 -9.70
CA ASN A 165 6.24 -2.84 -10.23
C ASN A 165 6.24 -3.35 -11.68
N ILE A 166 5.49 -4.41 -12.01
CA ILE A 166 5.43 -4.96 -13.38
C ILE A 166 5.01 -3.88 -14.40
N THR A 167 3.99 -3.09 -14.06
CA THR A 167 3.48 -2.03 -14.94
C THR A 167 4.54 -0.95 -15.14
N GLY A 168 5.21 -0.54 -14.06
CA GLY A 168 6.38 0.32 -14.11
C GLY A 168 7.43 -0.23 -15.07
N ALA A 169 7.85 -1.48 -14.90
CA ALA A 169 8.87 -2.13 -15.72
C ALA A 169 8.51 -2.19 -17.20
N VAL A 170 7.24 -2.46 -17.55
CA VAL A 170 6.78 -2.43 -18.94
C VAL A 170 6.90 -1.03 -19.52
N ILE A 171 6.40 0.00 -18.82
CA ILE A 171 6.50 1.40 -19.28
C ILE A 171 7.96 1.82 -19.42
N GLY A 172 8.78 1.50 -18.41
CA GLY A 172 10.21 1.75 -18.41
C GLY A 172 10.90 1.11 -19.61
N GLY A 173 10.64 -0.17 -19.87
CA GLY A 173 11.20 -0.91 -21.01
C GLY A 173 10.86 -0.29 -22.36
N LEU A 174 9.63 0.17 -22.54
CA LEU A 174 9.21 0.88 -23.75
C LEU A 174 9.97 2.20 -23.92
N LEU A 175 10.08 3.00 -22.85
CA LEU A 175 10.83 4.26 -22.86
C LEU A 175 12.33 4.04 -23.11
N GLY A 176 12.92 3.01 -22.50
CA GLY A 176 14.32 2.65 -22.67
C GLY A 176 14.62 2.23 -24.10
N THR A 177 13.76 1.38 -24.69
CA THR A 177 13.87 0.94 -26.08
C THR A 177 13.72 2.11 -27.04
N ALA A 178 12.75 3.01 -26.80
CA ALA A 178 12.57 4.23 -27.59
C ALA A 178 13.80 5.15 -27.49
N ALA A 179 14.33 5.38 -26.30
CA ALA A 179 15.53 6.20 -26.09
C ALA A 179 16.77 5.60 -26.78
N ARG A 180 16.93 4.27 -26.73
CA ARG A 180 17.99 3.56 -27.47
C ARG A 180 17.83 3.75 -28.97
N PHE A 181 16.63 3.54 -29.52
CA PHE A 181 16.37 3.72 -30.95
C PHE A 181 16.65 5.16 -31.41
N LEU A 182 16.24 6.16 -30.62
CA LEU A 182 16.51 7.57 -30.91
C LEU A 182 18.01 7.89 -30.89
N ARG A 183 18.74 7.35 -29.90
CA ARG A 183 20.21 7.49 -29.81
C ARG A 183 20.91 6.88 -31.02
N ASP A 184 20.54 5.65 -31.39
CA ASP A 184 21.20 4.90 -32.47
C ASP A 184 20.87 5.52 -33.85
N THR A 185 19.64 6.05 -34.03
CA THR A 185 19.22 6.80 -35.22
C THR A 185 19.99 8.12 -35.35
N MET A 186 20.22 8.83 -34.24
CA MET A 186 21.02 10.07 -34.24
C MET A 186 22.48 9.81 -34.63
N ALA A 187 23.08 8.71 -34.15
CA ALA A 187 24.43 8.32 -34.53
C ALA A 187 24.55 7.97 -36.03
N SER A 188 23.48 7.47 -36.64
CA SER A 188 23.46 6.98 -38.03
C SER A 188 23.03 8.05 -39.07
N SER A 189 22.47 9.18 -38.65
CA SER A 189 21.75 10.14 -39.53
C SER A 189 22.55 11.38 -39.92
N ALA A 190 23.87 11.24 -40.09
CA ALA A 190 24.84 12.31 -40.38
C ALA A 190 24.59 13.18 -41.65
N GLY A 191 23.43 13.09 -42.32
CA GLY A 191 23.15 13.79 -43.57
C GLY A 191 21.74 14.39 -43.76
N SER A 192 20.82 14.34 -42.77
CA SER A 192 19.46 14.92 -42.94
C SER A 192 19.22 16.09 -41.95
N PRO A 193 18.92 17.32 -42.41
CA PRO A 193 18.93 18.51 -41.56
C PRO A 193 17.71 18.69 -40.62
N GLY A 194 16.63 17.91 -40.78
CA GLY A 194 15.39 18.08 -39.98
C GLY A 194 15.10 17.01 -38.92
N LEU A 195 15.57 15.77 -39.13
CA LEU A 195 15.43 14.66 -38.20
C LEU A 195 16.21 14.78 -36.87
N PRO A 196 17.40 15.43 -36.79
CA PRO A 196 18.18 15.46 -35.56
C PRO A 196 17.57 16.34 -34.46
N PHE A 197 16.82 17.39 -34.80
CA PHE A 197 16.20 18.28 -33.81
C PHE A 197 15.08 17.59 -33.01
N TRP A 198 14.15 16.92 -33.70
CA TRP A 198 13.01 16.25 -33.06
C TRP A 198 13.44 15.00 -32.28
N SER A 199 14.40 14.24 -32.82
CA SER A 199 14.93 13.04 -32.13
C SER A 199 15.75 13.40 -30.88
N SER A 200 16.57 14.45 -30.94
CA SER A 200 17.31 14.94 -29.76
C SER A 200 16.41 15.52 -28.69
N SER A 201 15.38 16.28 -29.07
CA SER A 201 14.39 16.83 -28.13
C SER A 201 13.61 15.72 -27.44
N ALA A 202 13.13 14.71 -28.18
CA ALA A 202 12.42 13.57 -27.61
C ALA A 202 13.30 12.74 -26.67
N LEU A 203 14.56 12.49 -27.05
CA LEU A 203 15.53 11.80 -26.19
C LEU A 203 15.79 12.59 -24.90
N ALA A 204 15.99 13.90 -24.98
CA ALA A 204 16.20 14.76 -23.82
C ALA A 204 15.00 14.75 -22.87
N VAL A 205 13.77 14.75 -23.39
CA VAL A 205 12.54 14.64 -22.58
C VAL A 205 12.49 13.29 -21.85
N ILE A 206 12.74 12.17 -22.56
CA ILE A 206 12.71 10.84 -21.94
C ILE A 206 13.78 10.73 -20.83
N LEU A 207 15.02 11.13 -21.13
CA LEU A 207 16.11 11.11 -20.15
C LEU A 207 15.84 12.06 -18.98
N GLY A 208 15.23 13.22 -19.22
CA GLY A 208 14.82 14.17 -18.19
C GLY A 208 13.77 13.58 -17.24
N VAL A 209 12.74 12.91 -17.77
CA VAL A 209 11.73 12.22 -16.95
C VAL A 209 12.37 11.15 -16.07
N ILE A 210 13.25 10.32 -16.64
CA ILE A 210 13.95 9.27 -15.89
C ILE A 210 14.90 9.87 -14.85
N ALA A 211 15.60 10.97 -15.16
CA ALA A 211 16.47 11.66 -14.22
C ALA A 211 15.69 12.22 -13.02
N VAL A 212 14.51 12.79 -13.25
CA VAL A 212 13.61 13.26 -12.18
C VAL A 212 13.16 12.11 -11.29
N VAL A 213 12.75 10.99 -11.90
CA VAL A 213 12.35 9.77 -11.17
C VAL A 213 13.50 9.19 -10.36
N PHE A 214 14.70 9.16 -10.94
CA PHE A 214 15.90 8.70 -10.24
C PHE A 214 16.25 9.61 -9.06
N ALA A 215 16.21 10.94 -9.28
CA ALA A 215 16.51 11.92 -8.25
C ALA A 215 15.50 11.89 -7.10
N SER A 216 14.21 11.73 -7.38
CA SER A 216 13.17 11.65 -6.35
C SER A 216 13.33 10.44 -5.43
N ARG A 217 13.92 9.34 -5.93
CA ARG A 217 14.22 8.14 -5.13
C ARG A 217 15.46 8.28 -4.25
N LYS A 218 16.42 9.13 -4.61
CA LYS A 218 17.66 9.29 -3.85
C LYS A 218 17.44 9.94 -2.47
N SER A 219 16.29 10.57 -2.25
CA SER A 219 16.01 11.45 -1.09
C SER A 219 15.50 10.75 0.17
N ALA A 220 15.44 9.41 0.23
CA ALA A 220 14.92 8.68 1.38
C ALA A 220 15.97 7.71 1.94
N ASP A 221 16.58 8.11 3.04
CA ASP A 221 17.83 7.64 3.66
C ASP A 221 17.97 6.14 4.06
N VAL A 222 17.16 5.18 3.59
CA VAL A 222 17.24 3.80 4.13
C VAL A 222 17.04 2.65 3.12
N GLN A 223 16.77 2.89 1.84
CA GLN A 223 16.59 1.78 0.89
C GLN A 223 17.57 1.81 -0.30
N PRO A 224 18.10 0.64 -0.72
CA PRO A 224 18.98 0.57 -1.89
C PRO A 224 18.26 1.17 -3.11
N ILE A 225 19.02 1.87 -3.95
CA ILE A 225 18.59 2.59 -5.16
C ILE A 225 17.72 1.71 -6.10
N PHE A 226 17.79 0.39 -5.95
CA PHE A 226 17.01 -0.63 -6.66
C PHE A 226 15.99 -1.37 -5.79
N ALA A 227 15.35 -0.74 -4.80
CA ALA A 227 14.15 -1.32 -4.22
C ALA A 227 13.08 -1.37 -5.33
N ILE A 228 12.92 -2.52 -6.00
CA ILE A 228 11.96 -2.74 -7.09
C ILE A 228 10.54 -2.89 -6.51
N GLU A 229 10.23 -2.16 -5.45
CA GLU A 229 9.06 -2.41 -4.62
C GLU A 229 7.83 -1.64 -5.14
N ASP A 230 8.00 -0.61 -5.97
CA ASP A 230 6.94 0.25 -6.50
C ASP A 230 7.02 0.46 -8.03
N VAL A 231 6.02 1.16 -8.61
CA VAL A 231 5.96 1.51 -10.06
C VAL A 231 7.26 2.20 -10.50
N TRP A 232 7.82 3.10 -9.68
CA TRP A 232 8.97 3.91 -10.08
C TRP A 232 10.25 3.10 -10.14
N GLY A 233 10.48 2.21 -9.16
CA GLY A 233 11.57 1.25 -9.16
C GLY A 233 11.46 0.29 -10.34
N GLY A 234 10.25 -0.23 -10.61
CA GLY A 234 9.97 -1.04 -11.79
C GLY A 234 10.31 -0.29 -13.08
N MET A 235 9.85 0.96 -13.22
CA MET A 235 10.09 1.80 -14.39
C MET A 235 11.56 2.10 -14.62
N LEU A 236 12.33 2.38 -13.56
CA LEU A 236 13.77 2.58 -13.67
C LEU A 236 14.47 1.29 -14.13
N ALA A 237 14.13 0.15 -13.52
CA ALA A 237 14.71 -1.14 -13.90
C ALA A 237 14.38 -1.50 -15.36
N GLY A 238 13.11 -1.36 -15.75
CA GLY A 238 12.67 -1.56 -17.13
C GLY A 238 13.38 -0.63 -18.11
N PHE A 239 13.50 0.65 -17.77
CA PHE A 239 14.21 1.64 -18.60
C PHE A 239 15.67 1.24 -18.83
N LEU A 240 16.40 0.88 -17.78
CA LEU A 240 17.80 0.47 -17.89
C LEU A 240 17.94 -0.78 -18.79
N ILE A 241 17.08 -1.78 -18.59
CA ILE A 241 17.08 -2.99 -19.43
C ILE A 241 16.75 -2.65 -20.89
N GLY A 242 15.74 -1.83 -21.15
CA GLY A 242 15.38 -1.41 -22.51
C GLY A 242 16.46 -0.55 -23.18
N TYR A 243 17.12 0.32 -22.42
CA TYR A 243 18.12 1.25 -22.92
C TYR A 243 19.48 0.60 -23.19
N PHE A 244 19.95 -0.27 -22.28
CA PHE A 244 21.23 -0.96 -22.40
C PHE A 244 21.12 -2.32 -23.13
N GLY A 245 19.95 -2.96 -23.11
CA GLY A 245 19.69 -4.22 -23.78
C GLY A 245 19.91 -5.47 -22.91
N ALA A 246 19.83 -6.64 -23.55
CA ALA A 246 19.87 -7.94 -22.89
C ALA A 246 21.21 -8.25 -22.19
N ASP A 247 22.31 -7.67 -22.65
CA ASP A 247 23.64 -7.85 -22.03
C ASP A 247 23.68 -7.29 -20.61
N TYR A 248 23.03 -6.14 -20.39
CA TYR A 248 22.88 -5.55 -19.07
C TYR A 248 21.98 -6.39 -18.17
N PHE A 249 20.91 -6.96 -18.71
CA PHE A 249 20.05 -7.89 -17.97
C PHE A 249 20.85 -9.11 -17.48
N ALA A 250 21.65 -9.73 -18.38
CA ALA A 250 22.51 -10.87 -18.05
C ALA A 250 23.55 -10.54 -16.96
N GLN A 251 24.07 -9.31 -16.94
CA GLN A 251 24.96 -8.82 -15.89
C GLN A 251 24.22 -8.65 -14.54
N VAL A 252 23.01 -8.08 -14.55
CA VAL A 252 22.22 -7.79 -13.34
C VAL A 252 21.72 -9.07 -12.65
N ILE A 253 21.32 -10.09 -13.42
CA ILE A 253 20.83 -11.37 -12.88
C ILE A 253 21.94 -12.41 -12.65
N GLY A 254 23.21 -12.03 -12.87
CA GLY A 254 24.36 -12.91 -12.63
C GLY A 254 24.51 -14.06 -13.62
N MET A 255 23.87 -14.02 -14.79
CA MET A 255 24.02 -15.05 -15.83
C MET A 255 25.28 -14.89 -16.68
N ALA A 256 26.00 -13.77 -16.58
CA ALA A 256 27.20 -13.49 -17.36
C ALA A 256 28.51 -14.12 -16.81
N GLY A 257 28.44 -15.32 -16.20
CA GLY A 257 29.55 -15.87 -15.41
C GLY A 257 29.70 -17.39 -15.37
N THR A 258 29.53 -18.11 -16.47
CA THR A 258 30.00 -19.51 -16.60
C THR A 258 30.47 -19.82 -18.02
N GLY A 259 31.61 -19.27 -18.42
CA GLY A 259 32.09 -19.49 -19.78
C GLY A 259 33.52 -19.07 -20.08
N THR A 260 34.43 -19.05 -19.11
CA THR A 260 35.87 -19.04 -19.38
C THR A 260 36.58 -19.87 -18.32
N HIS A 261 36.74 -21.16 -18.60
CA HIS A 261 37.82 -21.94 -17.99
C HIS A 261 39.06 -21.68 -18.86
N PRO A 262 40.13 -21.05 -18.35
CA PRO A 262 41.39 -21.05 -19.05
C PRO A 262 42.10 -22.39 -18.86
N SER A 263 42.84 -22.77 -19.91
CA SER A 263 44.02 -23.66 -19.90
C SER A 263 43.77 -25.17 -20.06
N PRO A 264 44.73 -25.93 -20.64
CA PRO A 264 46.14 -25.57 -20.90
C PRO A 264 46.44 -25.02 -22.30
#